data_AF-A0A9D6QY01-F1
#
_entry.id   AF-A0A9D6QY01-F1
#
_cell.length_a   1.000
_cell.length_b   1.000
_cell.length_c   1.000
_cell.angle_alpha   90.00
_cell.angle_beta   90.00
_cell.angle_gamma   90.00
#
_symmetry.space_group_name_H-M   'P 1'
#
loop_
_entity.id
_entity.type
_entity.pdbx_description
1 polymer ?
#
loop_
_entity_poly.entity_id
_entity_poly.type
_entity_poly.pdbx_seq_one_letter_code
_entity_poly.pdbx_strand_id
1 'polypeptide(L)'
;INKASRLSQLTLNPGRVAELNAQFPQSEFSKRIRISPHTQDIRSSTGLELQVMMPVVNAPFRFYWAYNPLRVDTLLQPPIVADRSMFPNQATFLNAIRSYGQALPFREPRKTFRFTISRTF
;
A
#
# COMPACT_ATOMS: atom_id res chain seq x y z
N ILE A 1 9.79 8.32 -11.22
CA ILE A 1 8.35 8.29 -10.84
C ILE A 1 8.02 6.86 -10.40
N ASN A 2 7.70 6.62 -9.13
CA ASN A 2 7.29 5.30 -8.63
C ASN A 2 5.79 5.07 -8.94
N LYS A 3 5.47 4.87 -10.22
CA LYS A 3 4.12 4.60 -10.72
C LYS A 3 4.19 3.43 -11.69
N ALA A 4 3.20 2.54 -11.66
CA ALA A 4 3.04 1.54 -12.70
C ALA A 4 2.64 2.24 -14.00
N SER A 5 3.62 2.41 -14.89
CA SER A 5 3.45 3.17 -16.14
C SER A 5 2.59 2.43 -17.16
N ARG A 6 2.59 1.10 -17.16
CA ARG A 6 1.81 0.24 -18.08
C ARG A 6 0.92 -0.71 -17.31
N LEU A 7 -0.26 -0.23 -16.91
CA LEU A 7 -1.28 -1.03 -16.20
C LEU A 7 -1.74 -2.26 -17.00
N SER A 8 -1.63 -2.23 -18.33
CA SER A 8 -1.94 -3.37 -19.21
C SER A 8 -0.90 -4.49 -19.14
N GLN A 9 0.31 -4.20 -18.65
CA GLN A 9 1.41 -5.16 -18.52
C GLN A 9 1.54 -5.74 -17.09
N LEU A 10 0.80 -5.19 -16.12
CA LEU A 10 0.69 -5.76 -14.78
C LEU A 10 -0.22 -6.98 -14.80
N THR A 11 0.32 -8.06 -15.34
CA THR A 11 -0.37 -9.32 -15.52
C THR A 11 0.38 -10.45 -14.86
N LEU A 12 -0.35 -11.39 -14.28
CA LEU A 12 0.19 -12.62 -13.75
C LEU A 12 0.67 -13.51 -14.91
N ASN A 13 1.63 -14.39 -14.62
CA ASN A 13 2.09 -15.39 -15.57
C ASN A 13 0.89 -16.25 -16.02
N PRO A 14 0.60 -16.33 -17.34
CA PRO A 14 -0.56 -17.07 -17.84
C PRO A 14 -0.53 -18.56 -17.46
N GLY A 15 0.66 -19.19 -17.40
CA GLY A 15 0.79 -20.58 -16.97
C GLY A 15 0.36 -20.76 -15.51
N ARG A 16 0.79 -19.83 -14.63
CA ARG A 16 0.40 -19.87 -13.22
C ARG A 16 -1.09 -19.61 -13.02
N VAL A 17 -1.69 -18.72 -13.81
CA VAL A 17 -3.15 -18.48 -13.77
C VAL A 17 -3.91 -19.74 -14.21
N ALA A 18 -3.44 -20.44 -15.24
CA ALA A 18 -4.05 -21.70 -15.68
C ALA A 18 -3.98 -22.79 -14.61
N GLU A 19 -2.83 -22.96 -13.95
CA GLU A 19 -2.69 -23.86 -12.81
C GLU A 19 -3.64 -23.51 -11.66
N LEU A 20 -3.73 -22.24 -11.29
CA LEU A 20 -4.61 -21.78 -10.21
C LEU A 20 -6.08 -22.00 -10.55
N ASN A 21 -6.50 -21.76 -11.79
CA ASN A 21 -7.85 -22.04 -12.24
C ASN A 21 -8.14 -23.55 -12.33
N ALA A 22 -7.14 -24.38 -12.61
CA ALA A 22 -7.30 -25.83 -12.57
C ALA A 22 -7.43 -26.37 -11.13
N GLN A 23 -6.70 -25.77 -10.18
CA GLN A 23 -6.76 -26.16 -8.76
C GLN A 23 -8.00 -25.61 -8.05
N PHE A 24 -8.44 -24.40 -8.41
CA PHE A 24 -9.60 -23.74 -7.81
C PHE A 24 -10.55 -23.23 -8.93
N PRO A 25 -11.28 -24.16 -9.60
CA PRO A 25 -12.14 -23.82 -10.73
C PRO A 25 -13.22 -22.80 -10.39
N GLN A 26 -13.66 -22.77 -9.13
CA GLN A 26 -14.63 -21.80 -8.62
C GLN A 26 -14.11 -20.35 -8.52
N SER A 27 -12.80 -20.09 -8.50
CA SER A 27 -12.27 -18.76 -8.12
C SER A 27 -11.96 -17.82 -9.29
N GLU A 28 -12.15 -18.26 -10.54
CA GLU A 28 -11.96 -17.50 -11.79
C GLU A 28 -10.86 -16.42 -11.71
N PHE A 29 -9.61 -16.84 -11.50
CA PHE A 29 -8.50 -15.90 -11.35
C PHE A 29 -8.28 -15.12 -12.64
N SER A 30 -8.43 -13.80 -12.54
CA SER A 30 -8.11 -12.91 -13.65
C SER A 30 -6.60 -12.72 -13.76
N LYS A 31 -6.11 -12.73 -15.00
CA LYS A 31 -4.70 -12.44 -15.31
C LYS A 31 -4.29 -11.02 -14.91
N ARG A 32 -5.24 -10.08 -14.82
CA ARG A 32 -4.96 -8.65 -14.62
C ARG A 32 -4.97 -8.28 -13.15
N ILE A 33 -3.89 -7.63 -12.70
CA ILE A 33 -3.80 -7.11 -11.34
C ILE A 33 -4.56 -5.78 -11.28
N ARG A 34 -5.52 -5.68 -10.36
CA ARG A 34 -6.23 -4.43 -10.07
C ARG A 34 -5.45 -3.65 -9.02
N ILE A 35 -5.24 -2.37 -9.27
CA ILE A 35 -4.60 -1.48 -8.30
C ILE A 35 -5.69 -0.63 -7.67
N SER A 36 -5.62 -0.48 -6.36
CA SER A 36 -6.57 0.37 -5.65
C SER A 36 -6.49 1.81 -6.16
N PRO A 37 -7.64 2.49 -6.32
CA PRO A 37 -7.68 3.91 -6.58
C PRO A 37 -6.83 4.70 -5.57
N HIS A 38 -6.29 5.83 -6.01
CA HIS A 38 -5.50 6.78 -5.20
C HIS A 38 -4.13 6.31 -4.68
N THR A 39 -3.84 5.01 -4.65
CA THR A 39 -2.53 4.49 -4.19
C THR A 39 -1.35 4.93 -5.07
N GLN A 40 -1.62 5.31 -6.33
CA GLN A 40 -0.64 5.75 -7.33
C GLN A 40 -0.69 7.25 -7.62
N ASP A 41 -1.37 8.03 -6.79
CA ASP A 41 -1.42 9.48 -6.93
C ASP A 41 -0.06 10.10 -6.63
N ILE A 42 0.15 11.33 -7.11
CA ILE A 42 1.40 12.05 -6.90
C ILE A 42 1.54 12.36 -5.41
N ARG A 43 2.67 11.98 -4.83
CA ARG A 43 3.02 12.30 -3.45
C ARG A 43 3.86 13.57 -3.42
N SER A 44 3.53 14.49 -2.52
CA SER A 44 4.30 15.71 -2.28
C SER A 44 4.46 15.93 -0.79
N SER A 45 5.59 16.47 -0.36
CA SER A 45 5.85 16.84 1.03
C SER A 45 6.42 18.24 1.09
N THR A 46 5.89 19.06 1.99
CA THR A 46 6.44 20.38 2.31
C THR A 46 7.00 20.35 3.73
N GLY A 47 8.12 21.01 3.98
CA GLY A 47 8.82 20.86 5.26
C GLY A 47 9.86 21.94 5.53
N LEU A 48 10.44 21.84 6.72
CA LEU A 48 11.52 22.69 7.21
C LEU A 48 12.72 21.83 7.57
N GLU A 49 13.89 22.30 7.18
CA GLU A 49 15.17 21.76 7.62
C GLU A 49 15.90 22.82 8.44
N LEU A 50 16.34 22.44 9.63
CA LEU A 50 17.17 23.28 10.48
C LEU A 50 18.48 22.55 10.75
N GLN A 51 19.59 23.19 10.37
CA GLN A 51 20.93 22.72 10.67
C GLN A 51 21.59 23.65 11.69
N VAL A 52 22.03 23.10 12.81
CA VAL A 52 22.75 23.83 13.87
C VAL A 52 24.11 23.20 14.09
N MET A 53 25.17 24.02 14.08
CA MET A 53 26.51 23.60 14.48
C MET A 53 26.65 23.73 15.99
N MET A 54 26.93 22.62 16.67
CA MET A 54 27.07 22.63 18.12
C MET A 54 28.50 23.01 18.51
N PRO A 55 28.70 24.04 19.35
CA PRO A 55 30.03 24.54 19.68
C PRO A 55 30.85 23.56 20.53
N VAL A 56 30.21 22.77 21.40
CA VAL A 56 30.91 21.86 22.33
C VAL A 56 31.40 20.58 21.65
N VAL A 57 30.64 20.04 20.70
CA VAL A 57 30.92 18.75 20.03
C VAL A 57 31.38 18.92 18.58
N ASN A 58 31.46 20.16 18.09
CA ASN A 58 31.84 20.54 16.72
C ASN A 58 31.18 19.65 15.64
N ALA A 59 29.88 19.41 15.79
CA ALA A 59 29.11 18.48 14.97
C ALA A 59 27.84 19.15 14.45
N PRO A 60 27.43 18.91 13.18
CA PRO A 60 26.17 19.40 12.66
C PRO A 60 25.00 18.52 13.15
N PHE A 61 24.02 19.17 13.75
CA PHE A 61 22.73 18.61 14.12
C PHE A 61 21.74 19.02 13.05
N ARG A 62 21.03 18.05 12.46
CA ARG A 62 20.01 18.34 11.45
C ARG A 62 18.65 17.86 11.92
N PHE A 63 17.71 18.79 11.90
CA PHE A 63 16.31 18.55 12.20
C PHE A 63 15.51 18.67 10.92
N TYR A 64 14.73 17.64 10.63
CA TYR A 64 13.82 17.60 9.50
C TYR A 64 12.41 17.47 10.03
N TRP A 65 11.53 18.37 9.61
CA TRP A 65 10.10 18.23 9.78
C TRP A 65 9.42 18.36 8.42
N ALA A 66 8.58 17.39 8.07
CA ALA A 66 7.84 17.40 6.82
C ALA A 66 6.36 17.05 7.04
N TYR A 67 5.50 17.71 6.28
CA TYR A 67 4.05 17.48 6.19
C TYR A 67 3.67 17.02 4.78
N ASN A 68 2.86 15.96 4.70
CA ASN A 68 2.33 15.45 3.43
C ASN A 68 0.88 15.96 3.21
N PRO A 69 0.66 16.97 2.36
CA PRO A 69 -0.69 17.44 2.02
C PRO A 69 -1.47 16.46 1.13
N LEU A 70 -0.77 15.64 0.33
CA LEU A 70 -1.37 14.69 -0.62
C LEU A 70 -1.39 13.27 -0.05
N ARG A 71 -1.68 13.14 1.24
CA ARG A 71 -1.73 11.82 1.89
C ARG A 71 -2.88 10.98 1.32
N VAL A 72 -2.64 9.69 1.17
CA VAL A 72 -3.71 8.72 0.93
C VAL A 72 -4.27 8.24 2.26
N ASP A 73 -5.59 8.37 2.42
CA ASP A 73 -6.37 7.83 3.54
C ASP A 73 -7.61 7.15 2.96
N THR A 74 -7.51 5.85 2.73
CA THR A 74 -8.58 5.07 2.09
C THR A 74 -8.72 3.70 2.74
N LEU A 75 -9.90 3.10 2.57
CA LEU A 75 -10.15 1.71 2.95
C LEU A 75 -9.84 0.83 1.74
N LEU A 76 -8.82 -0.02 1.85
CA LEU A 76 -8.47 -0.99 0.83
C LEU A 76 -9.31 -2.24 1.03
N GLN A 77 -10.26 -2.48 0.13
CA GLN A 77 -11.01 -3.73 0.11
C GLN A 77 -10.40 -4.69 -0.92
N PRO A 78 -9.97 -5.89 -0.51
CA PRO A 78 -9.53 -6.90 -1.47
C PRO A 78 -10.74 -7.34 -2.32
N PRO A 79 -10.54 -7.62 -3.62
CA PRO A 79 -11.61 -8.15 -4.45
C PRO A 79 -12.01 -9.55 -3.95
N ILE A 80 -13.29 -9.72 -3.62
CA ILE A 80 -13.84 -11.01 -3.20
C ILE A 80 -14.26 -11.75 -4.47
N VAL A 81 -13.64 -12.90 -4.73
CA VAL A 81 -13.95 -13.77 -5.89
C VAL A 81 -14.88 -14.94 -5.52
N ALA A 82 -15.46 -14.91 -4.32
CA ALA A 82 -16.35 -15.95 -3.82
C ALA A 82 -17.82 -15.56 -4.06
N ASP A 83 -18.54 -16.39 -4.81
CA ASP A 83 -19.98 -16.23 -5.03
C ASP A 83 -20.79 -16.96 -3.94
N ARG A 84 -22.02 -16.53 -3.69
CA ARG A 84 -22.93 -17.16 -2.72
C ARG A 84 -23.16 -18.64 -3.03
N SER A 85 -23.16 -19.01 -4.30
CA SER A 85 -23.32 -20.39 -4.79
C SER A 85 -22.22 -21.34 -4.29
N MET A 86 -21.07 -20.82 -3.89
CA MET A 86 -19.94 -21.61 -3.37
C MET A 86 -20.10 -22.02 -1.91
N PHE A 87 -21.17 -21.58 -1.24
CA PHE A 87 -21.40 -21.82 0.18
C PHE A 87 -22.70 -22.59 0.41
N PRO A 88 -22.72 -23.55 1.35
CA PRO A 88 -23.88 -24.38 1.62
C PRO A 88 -25.05 -23.62 2.25
N ASN A 89 -24.79 -22.49 2.92
CA ASN A 89 -25.84 -21.66 3.53
C ASN A 89 -25.40 -20.20 3.69
N GLN A 90 -26.37 -19.32 4.01
CA GLN A 90 -26.11 -17.88 4.18
C GLN A 90 -25.15 -17.58 5.34
N ALA A 91 -25.21 -18.34 6.43
CA ALA A 91 -24.38 -18.09 7.61
C ALA A 91 -22.89 -18.30 7.31
N THR A 92 -22.55 -19.39 6.61
CA THR A 92 -21.17 -19.70 6.19
C THR A 92 -20.62 -18.69 5.20
N PHE A 93 -21.45 -18.22 4.25
CA PHE A 93 -21.09 -17.14 3.33
C PHE A 93 -20.77 -15.82 4.07
N LEU A 94 -21.63 -15.41 5.01
CA LEU A 94 -21.40 -14.19 5.80
C LEU A 94 -20.15 -14.29 6.67
N ASN A 95 -19.88 -15.46 7.25
CA ASN A 95 -18.66 -15.70 8.02
C ASN A 95 -17.40 -15.61 7.13
N ALA A 96 -17.47 -16.11 5.89
CA ALA A 96 -16.38 -16.01 4.93
C ALA A 96 -16.11 -14.56 4.52
N ILE A 97 -17.15 -13.77 4.18
CA ILE A 97 -17.00 -12.34 3.88
C ILE A 97 -16.37 -11.60 5.05
N ARG A 98 -16.81 -11.89 6.29
CA ARG A 98 -16.26 -11.25 7.48
C ARG A 98 -14.81 -11.60 7.76
N SER A 99 -14.33 -12.75 7.29
CA SER A 99 -12.96 -13.20 7.53
C SER A 99 -11.99 -12.74 6.43
N TYR A 100 -12.44 -12.71 5.18
CA TYR A 100 -11.56 -12.50 4.02
C TYR A 100 -11.85 -11.23 3.20
N GLY A 101 -13.05 -10.64 3.36
CA GLY A 101 -13.52 -9.49 2.58
C GLY A 101 -13.46 -8.15 3.30
N GLN A 102 -12.79 -8.10 4.46
CA GLN A 102 -12.73 -6.90 5.30
C GLN A 102 -11.90 -5.80 4.62
N ALA A 103 -12.43 -4.58 4.66
CA ALA A 103 -11.68 -3.42 4.20
C ALA A 103 -10.62 -3.04 5.24
N LEU A 104 -9.38 -2.93 4.81
CA LEU A 104 -8.26 -2.56 5.66
C LEU A 104 -7.97 -1.06 5.55
N PRO A 105 -7.81 -0.33 6.66
CA PRO A 105 -7.45 1.07 6.60
C PRO A 105 -6.01 1.24 6.10
N PHE A 106 -5.85 1.98 5.00
CA PHE A 106 -4.56 2.40 4.50
C PHE A 106 -4.39 3.89 4.72
N ARG A 107 -3.52 4.24 5.67
CA ARG A 107 -3.26 5.62 6.08
C ARG A 107 -1.78 5.90 5.99
N GLU A 108 -1.43 6.83 5.12
CA GLU A 108 -0.06 7.32 5.04
C GLU A 108 0.26 8.27 6.21
N PRO A 109 1.52 8.29 6.68
CA PRO A 109 1.93 9.20 7.73
C PRO A 109 1.78 10.67 7.28
N ARG A 110 1.08 11.47 8.08
CA ARG A 110 0.83 12.90 7.80
C ARG A 110 2.08 13.76 7.97
N LYS A 111 2.92 13.36 8.91
CA LYS A 111 4.07 14.12 9.38
C LYS A 111 5.24 13.17 9.58
N THR A 112 6.43 13.61 9.23
CA THR A 112 7.68 12.91 9.55
C THR A 112 8.58 13.87 10.29
N PHE A 113 9.20 13.36 11.35
CA PHE A 113 10.27 14.04 12.08
C PHE A 113 11.52 13.18 11.97
N ARG A 114 12.64 13.78 11.55
CA ARG A 114 13.93 13.10 11.53
C ARG A 114 14.98 13.98 12.20
N PHE A 115 15.81 13.33 12.99
CA PHE A 115 16.95 13.95 13.64
C PHE A 115 18.21 13.17 13.30
N THR A 116 19.27 13.87 12.91
CA THR A 116 20.56 13.25 12.60
C THR A 116 21.71 14.07 13.16
N ILE A 117 22.71 13.38 13.72
CA ILE A 117 23.98 13.96 14.17
C ILE A 117 25.08 13.33 13.31
N SER A 118 25.95 14.15 12.73
CA SER A 118 27.15 13.65 12.03
C SER A 118 28.40 14.02 12.82
N ARG A 119 29.43 13.19 12.78
CA ARG A 119 30.77 13.54 13.29
C ARG A 119 31.75 13.60 12.12
N THR A 120 32.69 14.54 12.14
CA THR A 120 33.87 14.51 11.28
C THR A 120 34.96 13.69 11.96
N PHE A 121 35.66 12.84 11.21
CA PHE A 121 36.80 12.07 11.69
C PHE A 121 38.10 12.81 11.44
#